data_AF-A0A5N8Z6M7-F1
#
_entry.id   AF-A0A5N8Z6M7-F1
#
_cell.length_a   1.000
_cell.length_b   1.000
_cell.length_c   1.000
_cell.angle_alpha   90.00
_cell.angle_beta   90.00
_cell.angle_gamma   90.00
#
_symmetry.space_group_name_H-M   'P 1'
#
loop_
_entity.id
_entity.type
_entity.pdbx_description
1 polymer ?
#
loop_
_entity_poly.entity_id
_entity_poly.type
_entity_poly.pdbx_seq_one_letter_code
_entity_poly.pdbx_strand_id
1 'polypeptide(L)'
;MQILHFSDLHIGVENYGRPANESDLEKLPDYFAPGVDRKEYLGLSTRLLDFLTVFDYIIKFAIENQVDLVLLSGDAYKSRDPSQTHQREFARRIAHLTSESIPVFLLLGNHDIPHAIGRATALEIFSTLRIPLVCIGDQLQTYRIETKSGPLQIVALPWIRRGSLLVREEHQGRPITDITNFVESELTRRLENEAKNLDQSTPTILSAHVSVAGSTTSSERSMMLGRDYVLQRSSLALPAFDYVALGHIHKHQSLGESPPIVYPGSPQRVDFSEEKDNKGFCLVTIDPQKSLGHRTTWTFCPITARPFVTINCEISKSENTPTEAV
;
A
#
# COMPACT_ATOMS: atom_id res chain seq x y z
N MET A 1 -6.30 15.95 -13.47
CA MET A 1 -5.63 15.57 -12.22
C MET A 1 -4.95 14.22 -12.42
N GLN A 2 -3.68 14.11 -12.07
CA GLN A 2 -2.83 12.91 -12.13
C GLN A 2 -2.52 12.45 -10.71
N ILE A 3 -2.78 11.17 -10.41
CA ILE A 3 -2.65 10.62 -9.07
C ILE A 3 -1.80 9.36 -9.16
N LEU A 4 -0.70 9.32 -8.42
CA LEU A 4 0.14 8.13 -8.32
C LEU A 4 -0.37 7.28 -7.16
N HIS A 5 -0.81 6.06 -7.44
CA HIS A 5 -1.31 5.11 -6.45
C HIS A 5 -0.38 3.90 -6.32
N PHE A 6 0.13 3.66 -5.11
CA PHE A 6 0.88 2.46 -4.74
C PHE A 6 0.48 1.97 -3.34
N SER A 7 0.87 0.75 -2.98
CA SER A 7 0.57 0.14 -1.67
C SER A 7 1.66 -0.84 -1.26
N ASP A 8 1.59 -1.35 -0.03
CA ASP A 8 2.34 -2.53 0.41
C ASP A 8 3.86 -2.39 0.20
N LEU A 9 4.38 -1.20 0.55
CA LEU A 9 5.78 -0.85 0.38
C LEU A 9 6.68 -1.67 1.31
N HIS A 10 6.22 -1.94 2.53
CA HIS A 10 6.91 -2.77 3.51
C HIS A 10 8.40 -2.43 3.74
N ILE A 11 8.72 -1.16 4.02
CA ILE A 11 10.08 -0.80 4.43
C ILE A 11 10.50 -1.63 5.66
N GLY A 12 11.67 -2.26 5.57
CA GLY A 12 12.21 -3.15 6.60
C GLY A 12 12.15 -4.63 6.24
N VAL A 13 11.77 -5.00 5.02
CA VAL A 13 11.98 -6.35 4.49
C VAL A 13 13.47 -6.60 4.26
N GLU A 14 14.01 -7.61 4.92
CA GLU A 14 15.44 -7.97 4.84
C GLU A 14 15.69 -9.43 4.44
N ASN A 15 14.64 -10.23 4.27
CA ASN A 15 14.74 -11.65 3.91
C ASN A 15 15.44 -11.85 2.56
N TYR A 16 16.30 -12.88 2.49
CA TYR A 16 17.13 -13.16 1.32
C TYR A 16 18.13 -12.03 0.99
N GLY A 17 18.47 -11.24 1.99
CA GLY A 17 19.47 -10.17 1.93
C GLY A 17 20.77 -10.54 2.59
N ARG A 18 21.75 -9.66 2.41
CA ARG A 18 23.03 -9.66 3.11
C ARG A 18 23.43 -8.21 3.38
N PRO A 19 24.39 -7.93 4.27
CA PRO A 19 24.96 -6.60 4.39
C PRO A 19 25.50 -6.10 3.04
N ALA A 20 25.17 -4.87 2.70
CA ALA A 20 25.63 -4.18 1.50
C ALA A 20 27.12 -3.82 1.63
N ASN A 21 27.87 -4.02 0.55
CA ASN A 21 29.25 -3.59 0.41
C ASN A 21 29.36 -2.41 -0.56
N GLU A 22 30.56 -1.85 -0.75
CA GLU A 22 30.79 -0.70 -1.63
C GLU A 22 30.33 -0.95 -3.08
N SER A 23 30.56 -2.16 -3.62
CA SER A 23 30.11 -2.52 -4.97
C SER A 23 28.58 -2.54 -5.12
N ASP A 24 27.85 -2.89 -4.06
CA ASP A 24 26.38 -2.79 -4.07
C ASP A 24 25.94 -1.32 -4.13
N LEU A 25 26.62 -0.44 -3.40
CA LEU A 25 26.31 1.00 -3.35
C LEU A 25 26.64 1.72 -4.67
N GLU A 26 27.71 1.30 -5.36
CA GLU A 26 28.08 1.79 -6.69
C GLU A 26 27.02 1.45 -7.74
N LYS A 27 26.33 0.30 -7.59
CA LYS A 27 25.26 -0.13 -8.50
C LYS A 27 23.92 0.54 -8.25
N LEU A 28 23.77 1.26 -7.14
CA LEU A 28 22.54 2.00 -6.87
C LEU A 28 22.35 3.08 -7.96
N PRO A 29 21.11 3.29 -8.43
CA PRO A 29 20.85 4.25 -9.50
C PRO A 29 21.11 5.68 -9.03
N ASP A 30 21.36 6.58 -9.97
CA ASP A 30 21.69 7.99 -9.68
C ASP A 30 20.60 8.73 -8.92
N TYR A 31 19.35 8.28 -9.03
CA TYR A 31 18.21 8.81 -8.30
C TYR A 31 18.04 8.26 -6.88
N PHE A 32 18.86 7.29 -6.46
CA PHE A 32 18.77 6.71 -5.12
C PHE A 32 19.19 7.75 -4.07
N ALA A 33 18.30 8.00 -3.10
CA ALA A 33 18.52 8.91 -1.96
C ALA A 33 19.25 10.22 -2.33
N PRO A 34 18.65 11.08 -3.18
CA PRO A 34 19.32 12.25 -3.72
C PRO A 34 19.83 13.18 -2.60
N GLY A 35 21.07 13.64 -2.72
CA GLY A 35 21.71 14.52 -1.75
C GLY A 35 22.26 13.83 -0.49
N VAL A 36 22.27 12.49 -0.43
CA VAL A 36 22.80 11.72 0.70
C VAL A 36 24.11 11.03 0.30
N ASP A 37 25.09 10.99 1.22
CA ASP A 37 26.28 10.17 1.01
C ASP A 37 25.88 8.68 1.03
N ARG A 38 26.09 7.99 -0.10
CA ARG A 38 25.77 6.57 -0.25
C ARG A 38 26.46 5.69 0.79
N LYS A 39 27.59 6.13 1.37
CA LYS A 39 28.28 5.41 2.45
C LYS A 39 27.43 5.24 3.71
N GLU A 40 26.39 6.06 3.92
CA GLU A 40 25.41 5.88 5.00
C GLU A 40 24.65 4.55 4.91
N TYR A 41 24.63 3.93 3.72
CA TYR A 41 23.93 2.68 3.45
C TYR A 41 24.84 1.44 3.53
N LEU A 42 26.13 1.62 3.80
CA LEU A 42 27.08 0.51 3.95
C LEU A 42 26.66 -0.38 5.14
N GLY A 43 26.64 -1.69 4.92
CA GLY A 43 26.26 -2.67 5.94
C GLY A 43 24.74 -2.83 6.15
N LEU A 44 23.90 -1.97 5.58
CA LEU A 44 22.45 -2.20 5.57
C LEU A 44 22.10 -3.41 4.70
N SER A 45 20.95 -4.03 4.94
CA SER A 45 20.51 -5.16 4.13
C SER A 45 20.35 -4.75 2.66
N THR A 46 20.96 -5.50 1.74
CA THR A 46 20.76 -5.31 0.28
C THR A 46 19.30 -5.42 -0.13
N ARG A 47 18.46 -6.09 0.68
CA ARG A 47 17.03 -6.18 0.45
C ARG A 47 16.32 -4.91 0.83
N LEU A 48 16.65 -4.32 1.98
CA LEU A 48 16.18 -2.99 2.34
C LEU A 48 16.52 -1.99 1.22
N LEU A 49 17.74 -2.05 0.67
CA LEU A 49 18.14 -1.19 -0.45
C LEU A 49 17.26 -1.36 -1.70
N ASP A 50 16.81 -2.58 -2.03
CA ASP A 50 15.89 -2.78 -3.16
C ASP A 50 14.56 -2.06 -2.95
N PHE A 51 13.99 -2.11 -1.74
CA PHE A 51 12.74 -1.44 -1.40
C PHE A 51 12.89 0.08 -1.41
N LEU A 52 13.99 0.58 -0.85
CA LEU A 52 14.32 2.00 -0.88
C LEU A 52 14.53 2.52 -2.31
N THR A 53 15.19 1.73 -3.15
CA THR A 53 15.43 2.05 -4.57
C THR A 53 14.12 2.15 -5.35
N VAL A 54 13.22 1.19 -5.15
CA VAL A 54 11.90 1.21 -5.78
C VAL A 54 11.08 2.40 -5.29
N PHE A 55 11.16 2.75 -4.00
CA PHE A 55 10.46 3.92 -3.49
C PHE A 55 11.01 5.23 -4.09
N ASP A 56 12.34 5.35 -4.21
CA ASP A 56 12.98 6.49 -4.89
C ASP A 56 12.58 6.57 -6.37
N TYR A 57 12.44 5.43 -7.05
CA TYR A 57 11.94 5.40 -8.43
C TYR A 57 10.49 5.92 -8.53
N ILE A 58 9.61 5.49 -7.63
CA ILE A 58 8.22 5.98 -7.57
C ILE A 58 8.19 7.50 -7.34
N ILE A 59 9.02 8.00 -6.42
CA ILE A 59 9.11 9.43 -6.11
C ILE A 59 9.65 10.22 -7.30
N LYS A 60 10.74 9.75 -7.92
CA LYS A 60 11.27 10.33 -9.16
C LYS A 60 10.18 10.41 -10.23
N PHE A 61 9.44 9.32 -10.44
CA PHE A 61 8.36 9.29 -11.41
C PHE A 61 7.26 10.31 -11.08
N ALA A 62 6.85 10.41 -9.82
CA ALA A 62 5.85 11.39 -9.36
C ALA A 62 6.28 12.83 -9.68
N ILE A 63 7.54 13.16 -9.39
CA ILE A 63 8.12 14.49 -9.60
C ILE A 63 8.23 14.80 -11.10
N GLU A 64 8.79 13.89 -11.89
CA GLU A 64 8.98 14.09 -13.34
C GLU A 64 7.65 14.21 -14.09
N ASN A 65 6.64 13.43 -13.68
CA ASN A 65 5.31 13.48 -14.28
C ASN A 65 4.41 14.54 -13.64
N GLN A 66 4.94 15.31 -12.67
CA GLN A 66 4.24 16.41 -12.04
C GLN A 66 2.85 15.99 -11.56
N VAL A 67 2.78 14.89 -10.80
CA VAL A 67 1.49 14.40 -10.28
C VAL A 67 0.88 15.41 -9.31
N ASP A 68 -0.44 15.35 -9.16
CA ASP A 68 -1.23 16.19 -8.26
C ASP A 68 -1.29 15.61 -6.84
N LEU A 69 -1.11 14.30 -6.69
CA LEU A 69 -1.14 13.58 -5.42
C LEU A 69 -0.35 12.28 -5.53
N VAL A 70 0.39 11.94 -4.48
CA VAL A 70 0.90 10.59 -4.22
C VAL A 70 0.04 9.92 -3.14
N LEU A 71 -0.52 8.76 -3.45
CA LEU A 71 -1.41 7.98 -2.59
C LEU A 71 -0.75 6.64 -2.24
N LEU A 72 -0.45 6.43 -0.95
CA LEU A 72 -0.03 5.15 -0.39
C LEU A 72 -1.22 4.48 0.33
N SER A 73 -1.78 3.42 -0.26
CA SER A 73 -2.95 2.70 0.28
C SER A 73 -2.58 1.65 1.34
N GLY A 74 -1.71 2.01 2.29
CA GLY A 74 -1.35 1.20 3.45
C GLY A 74 -0.05 0.40 3.32
N ASP A 75 0.39 -0.10 4.47
CA ASP A 75 1.58 -0.92 4.69
C ASP A 75 2.88 -0.24 4.23
N ALA A 76 3.12 0.93 4.83
CA ALA A 76 4.39 1.65 4.66
C ALA A 76 5.58 0.81 5.17
N TYR A 77 5.39 0.10 6.29
CA TYR A 77 6.44 -0.68 6.94
C TYR A 77 6.15 -2.18 6.92
N LYS A 78 7.20 -2.99 7.03
CA LYS A 78 7.07 -4.44 7.17
C LYS A 78 6.59 -4.84 8.58
N SER A 79 6.98 -4.05 9.57
CA SER A 79 6.72 -4.32 10.98
C SER A 79 6.02 -3.13 11.62
N ARG A 80 5.21 -3.42 12.64
CA ARG A 80 4.51 -2.44 13.49
C ARG A 80 5.47 -1.62 14.34
N ASP A 81 6.69 -2.13 14.51
CA ASP A 81 7.79 -1.51 15.23
C ASP A 81 8.97 -1.30 14.26
N PRO A 82 8.89 -0.34 13.32
CA PRO A 82 9.99 -0.06 12.41
C PRO A 82 11.19 0.53 13.17
N SER A 83 12.41 0.18 12.74
CA SER A 83 13.64 0.74 13.31
C SER A 83 13.75 2.24 13.04
N GLN A 84 14.63 2.93 13.76
CA GLN A 84 14.91 4.35 13.52
C GLN A 84 15.42 4.57 12.09
N THR A 85 16.20 3.62 11.55
CA THR A 85 16.65 3.64 10.15
C THR A 85 15.46 3.60 9.19
N HIS A 86 14.51 2.68 9.39
CA HIS A 86 13.32 2.59 8.52
C HIS A 86 12.49 3.88 8.57
N GLN A 87 12.28 4.43 9.76
CA GLN A 87 11.54 5.69 9.94
C GLN A 87 12.24 6.87 9.26
N ARG A 88 13.58 6.99 9.42
CA ARG A 88 14.37 8.02 8.75
C ARG A 88 14.26 7.91 7.24
N GLU A 89 14.43 6.70 6.69
CA GLU A 89 14.42 6.48 5.25
C GLU A 89 13.04 6.74 4.62
N PHE A 90 11.96 6.39 5.32
CA PHE A 90 10.61 6.74 4.89
C PHE A 90 10.39 8.26 4.95
N ALA A 91 10.69 8.88 6.10
CA ALA A 91 10.48 10.32 6.30
C ALA A 91 11.27 11.18 5.31
N ARG A 92 12.52 10.81 5.00
CA ARG A 92 13.36 11.48 3.98
C ARG A 92 12.67 11.53 2.61
N ARG A 93 12.04 10.43 2.23
CA ARG A 93 11.36 10.25 0.94
C ARG A 93 10.03 10.99 0.86
N ILE A 94 9.27 10.97 1.96
CA ILE A 94 8.08 11.83 2.10
C ILE A 94 8.47 13.31 2.04
N ALA A 95 9.54 13.71 2.74
CA ALA A 95 10.03 15.09 2.72
C ALA A 95 10.39 15.55 1.30
N HIS A 96 11.01 14.70 0.49
CA HIS A 96 11.35 14.99 -0.90
C HIS A 96 10.10 15.29 -1.76
N LEU A 97 9.01 14.51 -1.61
CA LEU A 97 7.75 14.82 -2.29
C LEU A 97 7.18 16.18 -1.86
N THR A 98 7.20 16.46 -0.55
CA THR A 98 6.67 17.72 -0.03
C THR A 98 7.52 18.94 -0.43
N SER A 99 8.85 18.79 -0.58
CA SER A 99 9.70 19.88 -1.06
C SER A 99 9.43 20.24 -2.51
N GLU A 100 8.97 19.27 -3.31
CA GLU A 100 8.47 19.47 -4.68
C GLU A 100 7.00 19.91 -4.74
N SER A 101 6.42 20.29 -3.60
CA SER A 101 5.02 20.72 -3.46
C SER A 101 3.99 19.67 -3.92
N ILE A 102 4.32 18.38 -3.80
CA ILE A 102 3.43 17.27 -4.12
C ILE A 102 2.74 16.79 -2.82
N PRO A 103 1.40 16.91 -2.73
CA PRO A 103 0.64 16.31 -1.65
C PRO A 103 0.84 14.80 -1.54
N VAL A 104 0.84 14.30 -0.31
CA VAL A 104 0.95 12.88 0.00
C VAL A 104 -0.19 12.46 0.94
N PHE A 105 -0.93 11.43 0.53
CA PHE A 105 -1.92 10.78 1.38
C PHE A 105 -1.43 9.39 1.78
N LEU A 106 -1.31 9.15 3.08
CA LEU A 106 -0.86 7.88 3.65
C LEU A 106 -2.01 7.21 4.39
N LEU A 107 -2.54 6.13 3.84
CA LEU A 107 -3.53 5.29 4.50
C LEU A 107 -2.84 4.35 5.49
N LEU A 108 -3.45 4.06 6.64
CA LEU A 108 -2.92 3.05 7.57
C LEU A 108 -3.24 1.62 7.12
N GLY A 109 -2.20 0.78 6.99
CA GLY A 109 -2.34 -0.66 6.76
C GLY A 109 -2.30 -1.50 8.04
N ASN A 110 -2.41 -2.82 7.91
CA ASN A 110 -2.43 -3.75 9.04
C ASN A 110 -1.04 -3.94 9.70
N HIS A 111 0.03 -3.67 8.95
CA HIS A 111 1.41 -3.69 9.43
C HIS A 111 1.83 -2.39 10.10
N ASP A 112 1.09 -1.29 9.93
CA ASP A 112 1.41 0.01 10.51
C ASP A 112 0.83 0.20 11.93
N ILE A 113 -0.16 -0.62 12.34
CA ILE A 113 -0.91 -0.46 13.60
C ILE A 113 -0.35 -1.38 14.70
N PRO A 114 0.12 -0.88 15.86
CA PRO A 114 0.73 -1.67 16.95
C PRO A 114 -0.27 -2.51 17.74
N HIS A 115 0.08 -3.74 18.18
CA HIS A 115 -0.85 -4.64 18.87
C HIS A 115 -1.55 -4.04 20.11
N ALA A 116 -0.86 -3.16 20.84
CA ALA A 116 -1.38 -2.54 22.06
C ALA A 116 -2.38 -1.41 21.73
N ILE A 117 -3.52 -1.40 22.43
CA ILE A 117 -4.50 -0.31 22.37
C ILE A 117 -3.86 0.95 22.97
N GLY A 118 -3.98 2.09 22.27
CA GLY A 118 -3.46 3.39 22.72
C GLY A 118 -1.98 3.65 22.42
N ARG A 119 -1.27 2.69 21.80
CA ARG A 119 0.09 2.93 21.30
C ARG A 119 0.01 3.60 19.93
N ALA A 120 0.80 4.65 19.74
CA ALA A 120 0.84 5.42 18.51
C ALA A 120 1.27 4.57 17.30
N THR A 121 0.69 4.83 16.14
CA THR A 121 1.04 4.11 14.90
C THR A 121 2.38 4.60 14.34
N ALA A 122 3.03 3.78 13.50
CA ALA A 122 4.31 4.17 12.88
C ALA A 122 4.20 5.42 11.98
N LEU A 123 2.99 5.77 11.54
CA LEU A 123 2.71 6.94 10.70
C LEU A 123 2.14 8.14 11.47
N GLU A 124 1.78 7.98 12.75
CA GLU A 124 1.19 9.06 13.58
C GLU A 124 2.17 10.22 13.85
N ILE A 125 3.48 9.96 13.73
CA ILE A 125 4.49 11.02 13.83
C ILE A 125 4.30 12.11 12.76
N PHE A 126 3.82 11.75 11.57
CA PHE A 126 3.64 12.70 10.46
C PHE A 126 2.48 13.68 10.72
N SER A 127 1.37 13.20 11.29
CA SER A 127 0.25 14.07 11.71
C SER A 127 0.63 14.90 12.94
N THR A 128 1.36 14.31 13.89
CA THR A 128 1.83 14.98 15.12
C THR A 128 2.74 16.16 14.81
N LEU A 129 3.68 15.99 13.87
CA LEU A 129 4.59 17.05 13.42
C LEU A 129 3.92 18.07 12.50
N ARG A 130 2.67 17.83 12.06
CA ARG A 130 1.90 18.68 11.13
C ARG A 130 2.71 19.04 9.88
N ILE A 131 3.32 18.02 9.27
CA ILE A 131 4.11 18.22 8.05
C ILE A 131 3.17 18.72 6.95
N PRO A 132 3.41 19.92 6.38
CA PRO A 132 2.57 20.44 5.31
C PRO A 132 2.48 19.43 4.16
N LEU A 133 1.32 19.40 3.50
CA LEU A 133 1.06 18.51 2.36
C LEU A 133 1.06 17.01 2.66
N VAL A 134 1.18 16.59 3.93
CA VAL A 134 1.03 15.18 4.33
C VAL A 134 -0.29 15.00 5.08
N CYS A 135 -1.13 14.09 4.58
CA CYS A 135 -2.39 13.71 5.20
C CYS A 135 -2.37 12.22 5.56
N ILE A 136 -2.80 11.88 6.77
CA ILE A 136 -2.88 10.49 7.24
C ILE A 136 -4.35 10.06 7.26
N GLY A 137 -4.67 9.00 6.52
CA GLY A 137 -5.97 8.33 6.56
C GLY A 137 -5.96 7.24 7.63
N ASP A 138 -6.26 7.60 8.88
CA ASP A 138 -6.27 6.71 10.04
C ASP A 138 -7.68 6.33 10.52
N GLN A 139 -8.71 6.96 9.97
CA GLN A 139 -10.11 6.71 10.27
C GLN A 139 -10.96 6.58 9.00
N LEU A 140 -12.06 5.83 9.10
CA LEU A 140 -13.09 5.79 8.08
C LEU A 140 -13.85 7.11 8.04
N GLN A 141 -13.40 8.01 7.17
CA GLN A 141 -13.99 9.33 6.94
C GLN A 141 -13.52 9.91 5.60
N THR A 142 -14.17 10.99 5.19
CA THR A 142 -13.81 11.76 4.00
C THR A 142 -12.80 12.86 4.33
N TYR A 143 -11.67 12.87 3.62
CA TYR A 143 -10.63 13.89 3.65
C TYR A 143 -10.73 14.77 2.39
N ARG A 144 -10.48 16.07 2.54
CA ARG A 144 -10.37 17.00 1.41
C ARG A 144 -8.91 17.37 1.21
N ILE A 145 -8.42 17.14 0.01
CA ILE A 145 -7.04 17.42 -0.38
C ILE A 145 -7.06 18.49 -1.46
N GLU A 146 -6.38 19.60 -1.19
CA GLU A 146 -6.15 20.62 -2.21
C GLU A 146 -4.98 20.18 -3.08
N THR A 147 -5.23 20.09 -4.38
CA THR A 147 -4.20 19.80 -5.37
C THR A 147 -4.04 20.97 -6.34
N LYS A 148 -2.94 21.01 -7.10
CA LYS A 148 -2.75 22.06 -8.12
C LYS A 148 -3.79 22.00 -9.26
N SER A 149 -4.45 20.86 -9.47
CA SER A 149 -5.56 20.70 -10.42
C SER A 149 -6.94 20.92 -9.81
N GLY A 150 -7.03 21.38 -8.56
CA GLY A 150 -8.29 21.59 -7.83
C GLY A 150 -8.52 20.62 -6.67
N PRO A 151 -9.66 20.72 -5.98
CA PRO A 151 -9.94 19.90 -4.81
C PRO A 151 -10.18 18.43 -5.19
N LEU A 152 -9.81 17.54 -4.28
CA LEU A 152 -10.02 16.10 -4.34
C LEU A 152 -10.60 15.61 -3.01
N GLN A 153 -11.58 14.71 -3.07
CA GLN A 153 -12.06 13.98 -1.90
C GLN A 153 -11.43 12.59 -1.84
N ILE A 154 -10.97 12.20 -0.65
CA ILE A 154 -10.49 10.84 -0.39
C ILE A 154 -11.33 10.27 0.75
N VAL A 155 -12.16 9.29 0.45
CA VAL A 155 -12.76 8.44 1.49
C VAL A 155 -11.70 7.43 1.90
N ALA A 156 -11.24 7.51 3.14
CA ALA A 156 -10.26 6.57 3.66
C ALA A 156 -10.97 5.37 4.30
N LEU A 157 -10.49 4.16 4.06
CA LEU A 157 -10.85 2.96 4.81
C LEU A 157 -9.54 2.28 5.24
N PRO A 158 -8.92 2.73 6.34
CA PRO A 158 -7.71 2.09 6.85
C PRO A 158 -8.02 0.67 7.34
N TRP A 159 -6.98 -0.08 7.69
CA TRP A 159 -7.17 -1.36 8.35
C TRP A 159 -7.90 -1.19 9.69
N ILE A 160 -9.08 -1.80 9.84
CA ILE A 160 -9.87 -1.74 11.07
C ILE A 160 -9.75 -3.06 11.81
N ARG A 161 -9.40 -3.00 13.09
CA ARG A 161 -9.32 -4.22 13.92
C ARG A 161 -10.70 -4.76 14.22
N ARG A 162 -10.88 -6.07 14.09
CA ARG A 162 -12.10 -6.76 14.56
C ARG A 162 -12.41 -6.38 16.02
N GLY A 163 -11.40 -6.38 16.88
CA GLY A 163 -11.55 -6.02 18.31
C GLY A 163 -12.11 -4.63 18.56
N SER A 164 -11.83 -3.62 17.71
CA SER A 164 -12.38 -2.27 17.89
C SER A 164 -13.86 -2.17 17.49
N LEU A 165 -14.36 -3.09 16.66
CA LEU A 165 -15.77 -3.16 16.28
C LEU A 165 -16.59 -4.04 17.24
N LEU A 166 -15.93 -4.91 17.99
CA LEU A 166 -16.53 -5.89 18.92
C LEU A 166 -16.57 -5.41 20.38
N VAL A 167 -16.32 -4.12 20.65
CA VAL A 167 -16.29 -3.54 22.02
C VAL A 167 -17.66 -3.60 22.73
N ARG A 168 -18.74 -3.98 22.03
CA ARG A 168 -20.06 -4.19 22.63
C ARG A 168 -20.21 -5.60 23.18
N GLU A 169 -20.68 -5.72 24.44
CA GLU A 169 -20.92 -7.00 25.15
C GLU A 169 -21.82 -7.97 24.36
N GLU A 170 -22.62 -7.46 23.42
CA GLU A 170 -23.58 -8.17 22.57
C GLU A 170 -22.98 -9.22 21.61
N HIS A 171 -21.65 -9.24 21.45
CA HIS A 171 -20.94 -10.12 20.52
C HIS A 171 -19.98 -11.12 21.19
N GLN A 172 -19.91 -11.16 22.52
CA GLN A 172 -19.11 -12.17 23.23
C GLN A 172 -19.72 -13.57 23.01
N GLY A 173 -18.89 -14.54 22.60
CA GLY A 173 -19.28 -15.95 22.43
C GLY A 173 -19.94 -16.31 21.09
N ARG A 174 -20.05 -15.39 20.13
CA ARG A 174 -20.57 -15.70 18.77
C ARG A 174 -19.55 -16.42 17.89
N PRO A 175 -19.99 -17.25 16.92
CA PRO A 175 -19.12 -17.82 15.89
C PRO A 175 -18.31 -16.76 15.14
N ILE A 176 -17.09 -17.12 14.69
CA ILE A 176 -16.20 -16.24 13.90
C ILE A 176 -16.88 -15.75 12.61
N THR A 177 -17.75 -16.57 12.02
CA THR A 177 -18.53 -16.23 10.81
C THR A 177 -19.49 -15.06 11.06
N ASP A 178 -20.20 -15.08 12.20
CA ASP A 178 -21.17 -14.03 12.54
C ASP A 178 -20.48 -12.71 12.82
N ILE A 179 -19.31 -12.77 13.47
CA ILE A 179 -18.44 -11.62 13.69
C ILE A 179 -17.96 -11.04 12.35
N THR A 180 -17.59 -11.89 11.40
CA THR A 180 -17.09 -11.46 10.09
C THR A 180 -18.19 -10.77 9.29
N ASN A 181 -19.39 -11.36 9.24
CA ASN A 181 -20.57 -10.79 8.58
C ASN A 181 -21.00 -9.45 9.21
N PHE A 182 -20.92 -9.34 10.53
CA PHE A 182 -21.21 -8.09 11.25
C PHE A 182 -20.22 -6.99 10.88
N VAL A 183 -18.91 -7.29 10.91
CA VAL A 183 -17.85 -6.33 10.53
C VAL A 183 -18.06 -5.87 9.08
N GLU A 184 -18.28 -6.80 8.16
CA GLU A 184 -18.55 -6.50 6.75
C GLU A 184 -19.78 -5.57 6.58
N SER A 185 -20.89 -5.89 7.24
CA SER A 185 -22.14 -5.12 7.17
C SER A 185 -21.96 -3.72 7.74
N GLU A 186 -21.28 -3.59 8.88
CA GLU A 186 -21.04 -2.30 9.54
C GLU A 186 -20.10 -1.41 8.72
N LEU A 187 -19.04 -1.97 8.14
CA LEU A 187 -18.14 -1.23 7.25
C LEU A 187 -18.85 -0.79 5.98
N THR A 188 -19.62 -1.67 5.36
CA THR A 188 -20.44 -1.34 4.17
C THR A 188 -21.39 -0.19 4.47
N ARG A 189 -22.14 -0.27 5.58
CA ARG A 189 -23.07 0.78 6.01
C ARG A 189 -22.37 2.13 6.23
N ARG A 190 -21.19 2.13 6.87
CA ARG A 190 -20.41 3.35 7.09
C ARG A 190 -19.88 3.95 5.78
N LEU A 191 -19.36 3.13 4.88
CA LEU A 191 -18.93 3.55 3.55
C LEU A 191 -20.08 4.18 2.75
N GLU A 192 -21.25 3.55 2.75
CA GLU A 192 -22.45 4.10 2.10
C GLU A 192 -22.85 5.45 2.68
N ASN A 193 -22.70 5.64 3.99
CA ASN A 193 -23.00 6.92 4.63
C ASN A 193 -21.98 8.01 4.25
N GLU A 194 -20.69 7.69 4.22
CA GLU A 194 -19.67 8.61 3.70
C GLU A 194 -19.98 8.98 2.24
N ALA A 195 -20.28 8.00 1.41
CA ALA A 195 -20.58 8.20 -0.01
C ALA A 195 -21.79 9.11 -0.25
N LYS A 196 -22.83 9.02 0.59
CA LYS A 196 -24.03 9.90 0.51
C LYS A 196 -23.73 11.37 0.81
N ASN A 197 -22.68 11.64 1.59
CA ASN A 197 -22.33 12.99 2.03
C ASN A 197 -21.25 13.65 1.14
N LEU A 198 -20.83 12.98 0.06
CA LEU A 198 -19.83 13.50 -0.87
C LEU A 198 -20.38 14.64 -1.73
N ASP A 199 -19.51 15.59 -2.07
CA ASP A 199 -19.80 16.60 -3.08
C ASP A 199 -19.54 15.99 -4.46
N GLN A 200 -20.63 15.67 -5.17
CA GLN A 200 -20.57 15.01 -6.47
C GLN A 200 -19.87 15.85 -7.56
N SER A 201 -19.68 17.15 -7.34
CA SER A 201 -18.91 17.99 -8.27
C SER A 201 -17.40 17.78 -8.13
N THR A 202 -16.93 17.30 -6.97
CA THR A 202 -15.52 17.09 -6.69
C THR A 202 -15.10 15.66 -7.05
N PRO A 203 -13.96 15.45 -7.72
CA PRO A 203 -13.35 14.13 -7.86
C PRO A 203 -13.25 13.38 -6.52
N THR A 204 -13.62 12.10 -6.50
CA THR A 204 -13.55 11.30 -5.27
C THR A 204 -12.85 9.95 -5.47
N ILE A 205 -11.86 9.67 -4.63
CA ILE A 205 -11.21 8.36 -4.50
C ILE A 205 -11.65 7.68 -3.21
N LEU A 206 -11.93 6.38 -3.27
CA LEU A 206 -11.90 5.53 -2.09
C LEU A 206 -10.48 4.93 -1.97
N SER A 207 -9.75 5.20 -0.89
CA SER A 207 -8.51 4.51 -0.57
C SER A 207 -8.77 3.52 0.57
N ALA A 208 -8.55 2.23 0.33
CA ALA A 208 -8.89 1.18 1.28
C ALA A 208 -7.81 0.11 1.42
N HIS A 209 -7.55 -0.34 2.65
CA HIS A 209 -6.61 -1.42 2.94
C HIS A 209 -7.37 -2.62 3.50
N VAL A 210 -7.85 -3.48 2.61
CA VAL A 210 -8.80 -4.58 2.91
C VAL A 210 -8.65 -5.71 1.90
N SER A 211 -9.11 -6.92 2.24
CA SER A 211 -9.32 -7.99 1.25
C SER A 211 -10.69 -7.83 0.57
N VAL A 212 -10.77 -8.12 -0.73
CA VAL A 212 -12.01 -8.01 -1.52
C VAL A 212 -12.34 -9.34 -2.18
N ALA A 213 -13.62 -9.73 -2.13
CA ALA A 213 -14.08 -10.97 -2.74
C ALA A 213 -13.70 -11.04 -4.23
N GLY A 214 -13.11 -12.15 -4.64
CA GLY A 214 -12.60 -12.36 -6.01
C GLY A 214 -11.15 -11.93 -6.23
N SER A 215 -10.46 -11.35 -5.23
CA SER A 215 -9.03 -11.07 -5.33
C SER A 215 -8.19 -12.36 -5.34
N THR A 216 -7.17 -12.41 -6.18
CA THR A 216 -6.14 -13.45 -6.16
C THR A 216 -4.95 -13.01 -5.30
N THR A 217 -4.50 -13.87 -4.39
CA THR A 217 -3.32 -13.64 -3.56
C THR A 217 -2.22 -14.63 -3.90
N SER A 218 -0.96 -14.18 -3.89
CA SER A 218 0.22 -15.00 -4.10
C SER A 218 0.84 -15.43 -2.76
N SER A 219 0.92 -14.49 -1.81
CA SER A 219 1.30 -14.66 -0.41
C SER A 219 0.21 -14.05 0.46
N GLU A 220 -0.45 -14.81 1.33
CA GLU A 220 -0.89 -14.34 2.65
C GLU A 220 -1.27 -15.53 3.55
N ARG A 221 -0.37 -15.89 4.48
CA ARG A 221 -0.70 -16.83 5.57
C ARG A 221 -1.89 -16.35 6.42
N SER A 222 -2.17 -15.03 6.46
CA SER A 222 -3.28 -14.44 7.23
C SER A 222 -4.65 -14.78 6.64
N MET A 223 -4.82 -14.66 5.32
CA MET A 223 -6.04 -15.09 4.61
C MET A 223 -6.29 -16.58 4.78
N MET A 224 -5.24 -17.42 4.70
CA MET A 224 -5.33 -18.87 4.91
C MET A 224 -5.76 -19.23 6.35
N LEU A 225 -5.53 -18.35 7.32
CA LEU A 225 -5.92 -18.52 8.72
C LEU A 225 -7.31 -17.92 9.05
N GLY A 226 -8.05 -17.38 8.07
CA GLY A 226 -9.41 -16.85 8.26
C GLY A 226 -9.49 -15.62 9.17
N ARG A 227 -8.37 -14.91 9.34
CA ARG A 227 -8.24 -13.79 10.29
C ARG A 227 -8.67 -12.45 9.72
N ASP A 228 -8.67 -12.33 8.40
CA ASP A 228 -9.03 -11.09 7.70
C ASP A 228 -10.51 -11.13 7.34
N TYR A 229 -11.18 -9.98 7.39
CA TYR A 229 -12.53 -9.88 6.85
C TYR A 229 -12.44 -9.54 5.36
N VAL A 230 -13.37 -10.09 4.59
CA VAL A 230 -13.43 -9.90 3.14
C VAL A 230 -14.67 -9.07 2.84
N LEU A 231 -14.51 -7.94 2.15
CA LEU A 231 -15.65 -7.15 1.68
C LEU A 231 -16.09 -7.62 0.29
N GLN A 232 -17.40 -7.59 0.03
CA GLN A 232 -17.88 -7.74 -1.34
C GLN A 232 -17.41 -6.58 -2.22
N ARG A 233 -17.13 -6.89 -3.49
CA ARG A 233 -16.84 -5.86 -4.52
C ARG A 233 -17.94 -4.80 -4.58
N SER A 234 -19.21 -5.19 -4.44
CA SER A 234 -20.36 -4.27 -4.47
C SER A 234 -20.33 -3.22 -3.36
N SER A 235 -19.75 -3.54 -2.20
CA SER A 235 -19.60 -2.59 -1.08
C SER A 235 -18.62 -1.46 -1.39
N LEU A 236 -17.74 -1.66 -2.37
CA LEU A 236 -16.71 -0.69 -2.78
C LEU A 236 -17.03 -0.05 -4.14
N ALA A 237 -17.82 -0.71 -4.98
CA ALA A 237 -18.22 -0.24 -6.31
C ALA A 237 -19.34 0.83 -6.27
N LEU A 238 -19.27 1.76 -5.31
CA LEU A 238 -20.30 2.79 -5.18
C LEU A 238 -20.17 3.81 -6.32
N PRO A 239 -21.27 4.21 -6.98
CA PRO A 239 -21.24 5.15 -8.11
C PRO A 239 -20.65 6.53 -7.79
N ALA A 240 -20.58 6.90 -6.50
CA ALA A 240 -20.04 8.16 -6.04
C ALA A 240 -18.50 8.24 -6.12
N PHE A 241 -17.81 7.12 -6.36
CA PHE A 241 -16.36 7.09 -6.48
C PHE A 241 -15.93 7.12 -7.95
N ASP A 242 -14.85 7.85 -8.21
CA ASP A 242 -14.18 7.90 -9.51
C ASP A 242 -13.15 6.78 -9.67
N TYR A 243 -12.57 6.33 -8.57
CA TYR A 243 -11.54 5.31 -8.51
C TYR A 243 -11.47 4.71 -7.10
N VAL A 244 -11.27 3.40 -7.00
CA VAL A 244 -11.06 2.68 -5.75
C VAL A 244 -9.62 2.16 -5.71
N ALA A 245 -8.82 2.82 -4.88
CA ALA A 245 -7.42 2.58 -4.63
C ALA A 245 -7.26 1.56 -3.48
N LEU A 246 -6.91 0.32 -3.78
CA LEU A 246 -6.75 -0.73 -2.78
C LEU A 246 -5.28 -0.98 -2.42
N GLY A 247 -5.01 -1.36 -1.17
CA GLY A 247 -3.79 -2.05 -0.74
C GLY A 247 -4.15 -3.30 0.08
N HIS A 248 -3.15 -4.01 0.66
CA HIS A 248 -3.22 -5.31 1.37
C HIS A 248 -2.84 -6.51 0.49
N ILE A 249 -3.22 -6.51 -0.80
CA ILE A 249 -2.91 -7.62 -1.72
C ILE A 249 -1.72 -7.27 -2.61
N HIS A 250 -0.62 -8.01 -2.46
CA HIS A 250 0.66 -7.73 -3.12
C HIS A 250 0.69 -8.00 -4.63
N LYS A 251 -0.37 -8.60 -5.17
CA LYS A 251 -0.51 -8.91 -6.59
C LYS A 251 -1.35 -7.85 -7.29
N HIS A 252 -0.77 -7.22 -8.30
CA HIS A 252 -1.49 -6.29 -9.16
C HIS A 252 -2.71 -6.96 -9.81
N GLN A 253 -3.88 -6.34 -9.67
CA GLN A 253 -5.11 -6.75 -10.34
C GLN A 253 -6.16 -5.64 -10.32
N SER A 254 -7.05 -5.68 -11.31
CA SER A 254 -8.29 -4.89 -11.32
C SER A 254 -9.47 -5.82 -11.05
N LEU A 255 -10.27 -5.48 -10.05
CA LEU A 255 -11.48 -6.20 -9.69
C LEU A 255 -12.72 -5.58 -10.30
N GLY A 256 -12.64 -4.41 -10.93
CA GLY A 256 -13.78 -3.74 -11.56
C GLY A 256 -13.40 -2.58 -12.45
N GLU A 257 -14.35 -2.13 -13.29
CA GLU A 257 -14.12 -1.09 -14.30
C GLU A 257 -14.88 0.22 -14.03
N SER A 258 -16.07 0.15 -13.43
CA SER A 258 -16.92 1.32 -13.17
C SER A 258 -17.50 1.29 -11.74
N PRO A 259 -16.85 1.97 -10.77
CA PRO A 259 -15.52 2.57 -10.88
C PRO A 259 -14.41 1.51 -11.01
N PRO A 260 -13.21 1.90 -11.46
CA PRO A 260 -12.06 1.01 -11.39
C PRO A 260 -11.77 0.63 -9.93
N ILE A 261 -11.54 -0.65 -9.67
CA ILE A 261 -11.21 -1.17 -8.34
C ILE A 261 -9.88 -1.89 -8.43
N VAL A 262 -8.81 -1.28 -7.95
CA VAL A 262 -7.47 -1.68 -8.35
C VAL A 262 -6.57 -1.88 -7.14
N TYR A 263 -5.94 -3.05 -7.08
CA TYR A 263 -4.71 -3.25 -6.29
C TYR A 263 -3.51 -2.96 -7.20
N PRO A 264 -2.62 -2.03 -6.84
CA PRO A 264 -1.37 -1.85 -7.55
C PRO A 264 -0.42 -3.02 -7.27
N GLY A 265 -0.62 -3.71 -6.14
CA GLY A 265 0.31 -4.70 -5.62
C GLY A 265 1.49 -4.05 -4.93
N SER A 266 2.35 -4.90 -4.34
CA SER A 266 3.60 -4.42 -3.78
C SER A 266 4.54 -3.97 -4.91
N PRO A 267 5.34 -2.91 -4.72
CA PRO A 267 6.23 -2.42 -5.75
C PRO A 267 7.54 -3.23 -5.81
N GLN A 268 7.77 -4.11 -4.84
CA GLN A 268 8.90 -5.04 -4.76
C GLN A 268 8.43 -6.40 -4.20
N ARG A 269 9.09 -7.50 -4.60
CA ARG A 269 8.76 -8.84 -4.10
C ARG A 269 9.07 -8.94 -2.62
N VAL A 270 8.11 -9.37 -1.79
CA VAL A 270 8.35 -9.62 -0.37
C VAL A 270 8.93 -11.02 -0.16
N ASP A 271 8.38 -12.04 -0.80
CA ASP A 271 8.86 -13.43 -0.73
C ASP A 271 8.72 -14.20 -2.05
N PHE A 272 9.11 -15.48 -2.03
CA PHE A 272 9.13 -16.34 -3.23
C PHE A 272 7.76 -16.64 -3.83
N SER A 273 6.67 -16.51 -3.07
CA SER A 273 5.35 -16.73 -3.68
C SER A 273 4.98 -15.64 -4.69
N GLU A 274 5.61 -14.47 -4.60
CA GLU A 274 5.45 -13.34 -5.53
C GLU A 274 6.40 -13.43 -6.73
N GLU A 275 7.11 -14.55 -6.92
CA GLU A 275 8.05 -14.77 -8.03
C GLU A 275 7.46 -14.36 -9.39
N LYS A 276 6.22 -14.78 -9.66
CA LYS A 276 5.54 -14.57 -10.94
C LYS A 276 4.74 -13.26 -11.03
N ASP A 277 4.71 -12.48 -9.96
CA ASP A 277 3.91 -11.26 -9.92
C ASP A 277 4.63 -10.10 -10.60
N ASN A 278 3.87 -9.34 -11.39
CA ASN A 278 4.30 -8.03 -11.86
C ASN A 278 4.30 -7.05 -10.68
N LYS A 279 5.34 -6.23 -10.61
CA LYS A 279 5.52 -5.24 -9.54
C LYS A 279 5.50 -3.84 -10.13
N GLY A 280 4.98 -2.87 -9.41
CA GLY A 280 4.81 -1.52 -9.93
C GLY A 280 3.85 -0.68 -9.10
N PHE A 281 3.25 0.30 -9.75
CA PHE A 281 2.26 1.21 -9.20
C PHE A 281 1.25 1.59 -10.28
N CYS A 282 0.20 2.35 -9.95
CA CYS A 282 -0.78 2.85 -10.90
C CYS A 282 -0.67 4.37 -11.06
N LEU A 283 -0.77 4.85 -12.30
CA LEU A 283 -1.03 6.25 -12.61
C LEU A 283 -2.51 6.40 -12.96
N VAL A 284 -3.20 7.27 -12.25
CA VAL A 284 -4.64 7.51 -12.40
C VAL A 284 -4.84 8.94 -12.89
N THR A 285 -5.57 9.10 -13.99
CA THR A 285 -5.96 10.40 -14.51
C THR A 285 -7.45 10.61 -14.26
N ILE A 286 -7.81 11.66 -13.52
CA ILE A 286 -9.19 12.12 -13.35
C ILE A 286 -9.34 13.49 -14.03
N ASP A 287 -10.25 13.56 -15.00
CA ASP A 287 -10.59 14.77 -15.73
C ASP A 287 -11.81 15.47 -15.09
N PRO A 288 -11.63 16.54 -14.29
CA PRO A 288 -12.74 17.17 -13.58
C PRO A 288 -13.79 17.79 -14.52
N GLN A 289 -13.49 17.96 -15.82
CA GLN A 289 -14.44 18.50 -16.80
C GLN A 289 -15.42 17.44 -17.32
N LYS A 290 -15.10 16.16 -17.16
CA LYS A 290 -15.97 15.04 -17.56
C LYS A 290 -16.92 14.66 -16.44
N SER A 291 -18.04 14.04 -16.81
CA SER A 291 -18.99 13.53 -15.83
C SER A 291 -18.44 12.33 -15.05
N LEU A 292 -18.94 12.18 -13.82
CA LEU A 292 -18.73 11.00 -12.98
C LEU A 292 -18.98 9.70 -13.77
N GLY A 293 -18.12 8.71 -13.56
CA GLY A 293 -18.13 7.44 -14.29
C GLY A 293 -17.46 7.45 -15.66
N HIS A 294 -17.14 8.62 -16.21
CA HIS A 294 -16.43 8.76 -17.50
C HIS A 294 -15.14 9.58 -17.41
N ARG A 295 -14.87 10.17 -16.24
CA ARG A 295 -13.73 11.06 -16.02
C ARG A 295 -12.42 10.37 -15.64
N THR A 296 -12.45 9.07 -15.33
CA THR A 296 -11.26 8.34 -14.85
C THR A 296 -10.68 7.44 -15.92
N THR A 297 -9.37 7.54 -16.13
CA THR A 297 -8.55 6.50 -16.75
C THR A 297 -7.40 6.13 -15.82
N TRP A 298 -6.84 4.95 -15.98
CA TRP A 298 -5.69 4.53 -15.19
C TRP A 298 -4.80 3.58 -15.98
N THR A 299 -3.54 3.47 -15.57
CA THR A 299 -2.56 2.58 -16.20
C THR A 299 -1.63 2.01 -15.15
N PHE A 300 -1.29 0.73 -15.28
CA PHE A 300 -0.26 0.10 -14.45
C PHE A 300 1.12 0.45 -15.01
N CYS A 301 2.00 0.94 -14.15
CA CYS A 301 3.37 1.31 -14.44
C CYS A 301 4.31 0.25 -13.84
N PRO A 302 4.79 -0.72 -14.65
CA PRO A 302 5.65 -1.79 -14.15
C PRO A 302 7.01 -1.24 -13.71
N ILE A 303 7.57 -1.84 -12.66
CA ILE A 303 8.92 -1.60 -12.15
C ILE A 303 9.72 -2.90 -12.19
N THR A 304 11.00 -2.79 -12.49
CA THR A 304 11.95 -3.91 -12.36
C THR A 304 12.23 -4.21 -10.88
N ALA A 305 11.52 -5.20 -10.35
CA ALA A 305 11.77 -5.77 -9.02
C ALA A 305 12.94 -6.79 -9.04
N ARG A 306 13.53 -7.08 -7.87
CA ARG A 306 14.58 -8.12 -7.76
C ARG A 306 13.99 -9.45 -8.27
N PRO A 307 14.67 -10.16 -9.18
CA PRO A 307 14.17 -11.45 -9.64
C PRO A 307 14.27 -12.48 -8.52
N PHE A 308 13.22 -13.26 -8.37
CA PHE A 308 13.20 -14.48 -7.56
C PHE A 308 13.09 -15.63 -8.56
N VAL A 309 13.79 -16.73 -8.31
CA VAL A 309 13.82 -17.89 -9.21
C VAL A 309 13.70 -19.16 -8.37
N THR A 310 12.61 -19.89 -8.55
CA THR A 310 12.42 -21.20 -7.90
C THR A 310 12.96 -22.29 -8.82
N ILE A 311 14.00 -23.00 -8.36
CA ILE A 311 14.56 -24.16 -9.05
C ILE A 311 13.95 -25.42 -8.43
N ASN A 312 13.13 -26.14 -9.18
CA ASN A 312 12.58 -27.42 -8.77
C ASN A 312 13.52 -28.55 -9.24
N CYS A 313 14.05 -29.33 -8.32
CA CYS A 313 14.84 -30.52 -8.61
C CYS A 313 14.14 -31.76 -8.06
N GLU A 314 14.05 -32.82 -8.86
CA GLU A 314 13.62 -34.14 -8.43
C GLU A 314 14.87 -35.00 -8.18
N ILE A 315 15.14 -35.32 -6.91
CA ILE A 315 16.28 -36.17 -6.56
C ILE A 315 15.89 -37.64 -6.70
N SER A 316 16.67 -38.41 -7.48
CA SER A 316 16.44 -39.83 -7.68
C SER A 316 16.73 -40.62 -6.40
N LYS A 317 15.89 -41.62 -6.06
CA LYS A 317 16.04 -42.45 -4.84
C LYS A 317 17.34 -43.27 -4.78
N SER A 318 18.12 -43.32 -5.85
CA SER A 318 19.37 -44.07 -5.96
C SER A 318 20.62 -43.30 -5.54
N GLU A 319 20.52 -42.00 -5.24
CA GLU A 319 21.67 -41.16 -4.91
C GLU A 319 21.76 -40.93 -3.40
N ASN A 320 22.85 -41.43 -2.80
CA ASN A 320 23.09 -41.36 -1.35
C ASN A 320 23.56 -39.97 -0.86
N THR A 321 23.66 -38.98 -1.75
CA THR A 321 24.14 -37.62 -1.45
C THR A 321 23.25 -36.54 -2.10
N PRO A 322 22.13 -36.15 -1.45
CA PRO A 322 21.16 -35.19 -1.99
C PRO A 322 21.74 -33.79 -2.35
N THR A 323 22.87 -33.40 -1.75
CA THR A 323 23.50 -32.08 -1.95
C THR A 323 24.36 -32.00 -3.21
N GLU A 324 24.80 -33.13 -3.77
CA GLU A 324 25.63 -33.17 -4.99
C GLU A 324 24.77 -33.16 -6.28
N ALA A 325 23.47 -33.40 -6.16
CA ALA A 325 22.52 -33.53 -7.27
C ALA A 325 21.80 -32.21 -7.64
N VAL A 326 22.08 -31.10 -6.94
CA VAL A 326 21.42 -29.79 -7.11
C VAL A 326 22.42 -28.73 -7.51
#